data_AF-A0DHH6-F1
#
_entry.id   AF-A0DHH6-F1
#
_cell.length_a   1.000
_cell.length_b   1.000
_cell.length_c   1.000
_cell.angle_alpha   90.00
_cell.angle_beta   90.00
_cell.angle_gamma   90.00
#
_symmetry.space_group_name_H-M   'P 1'
#
loop_
_entity.id
_entity.type
_entity.pdbx_description
1 polymer ?
#
loop_
_entity_poly.entity_id
_entity_poly.type
_entity_poly.pdbx_seq_one_letter_code
_entity_poly.pdbx_strand_id
1 'polypeptide(L)'
;MKTQIGVLIHLHKFTNIDLSTQGIYQIRVSVPGAQPYLIINSTRQEAISVNEVDENHICYPENIHHQYFYSQGFLIIYEDEEMLTNVGCAFRLEEIQLNSNIQIQMDLLFLDIKSLPDIHSQNFTQNVKHLHSKMKPISHASFQVPNPHYYNQMYYPVDFDTNHFCSVQTQIFTTPINISFTKGFVEEQIKLQFNAFINQTINVLNINRNSLLDQLLKIQSDKKIIQLSYKDQEYNIQNPDLIKQINQSFYDLHHDLYVLWCELISILKDNYLNLLTLLQQDYCEQIKQRWMNCILSYSSQNSNISSHVNQELAKNKRHSLKNTEFQRIIYTEAIIPLNSHPFFFRTTYQRQGLFQMSNDFRDHYVVLLHGYQGTSYDMRYWRAILKIRFQDKIRLILPTSNEFVNNKSIKQQAQDLADEITDYINHERVFDFKLSFVGHSLGGLVIRAALPLLKQFQIQMHSYISLGTPHCGYASSKSFIIDTGLMMIQKWNKCKTLQELSQKDNKNIGSTYLYQLSTFEGLEWFNNVVILSSHQDYYVPIQSALIQSIEETNDPKNLFYNQMVSNIQSKCRRIDRFDIDFLITKKKLDKLIGRAAHIEFIDNLLFVKMFVYLFDEFFI
;
A
#
# COMPACT_ATOMS: atom_id res chain seq x y z
N MET A 1 34.90 -2.89 20.19
CA MET A 1 34.11 -1.64 20.10
C MET A 1 32.70 -1.92 20.60
N LYS A 2 32.10 -1.03 21.38
CA LYS A 2 30.71 -1.07 21.82
C LYS A 2 30.02 0.21 21.35
N THR A 3 28.96 0.08 20.57
CA THR A 3 28.15 1.21 20.11
C THR A 3 26.82 1.23 20.86
N GLN A 4 26.41 2.40 21.32
CA GLN A 4 25.07 2.67 21.82
C GLN A 4 24.28 3.42 20.76
N ILE A 5 23.08 2.93 20.45
CA ILE A 5 22.22 3.49 19.41
C ILE A 5 20.92 3.97 20.04
N GLY A 6 20.56 5.21 19.75
CA GLY A 6 19.24 5.75 20.00
C GLY A 6 18.29 5.27 18.93
N VAL A 7 17.16 4.70 19.32
CA VAL A 7 16.07 4.34 18.41
C VAL A 7 14.82 5.06 18.88
N LEU A 8 14.22 5.85 18.02
CA LEU A 8 13.00 6.59 18.32
C LEU A 8 11.93 6.12 17.36
N ILE A 9 10.83 5.64 17.91
CA ILE A 9 9.68 5.16 17.16
C ILE A 9 8.51 6.04 17.56
N HIS A 10 7.93 6.74 16.61
CA HIS A 10 6.72 7.55 16.79
C HIS A 10 5.57 6.93 16.02
N LEU A 11 4.44 6.74 16.69
CA LEU A 11 3.18 6.25 16.15
C LEU A 11 2.28 7.47 15.98
N HIS A 12 1.92 7.80 14.76
CA HIS A 12 1.12 8.99 14.47
C HIS A 12 -0.38 8.67 14.47
N LYS A 13 -0.79 7.72 13.62
CA LYS A 13 -2.19 7.38 13.38
C LYS A 13 -2.37 5.89 13.21
N PHE A 14 -3.39 5.35 13.85
CA PHE A 14 -3.92 4.02 13.62
C PHE A 14 -5.20 4.13 12.80
N THR A 15 -5.36 3.28 11.78
CA THR A 15 -6.57 3.19 10.96
C THR A 15 -7.07 1.75 10.97
N ASN A 16 -8.32 1.55 11.39
CA ASN A 16 -9.01 0.28 11.28
C ASN A 16 -9.65 0.17 9.89
N ILE A 17 -8.98 -0.53 8.97
CA ILE A 17 -9.36 -0.52 7.56
C ILE A 17 -10.44 -1.58 7.26
N ASP A 18 -10.40 -2.70 7.96
CA ASP A 18 -11.37 -3.78 7.84
C ASP A 18 -11.85 -4.16 9.24
N LEU A 19 -13.11 -3.86 9.56
CA LEU A 19 -13.69 -4.17 10.88
C LEU A 19 -14.03 -5.65 10.96
N SER A 20 -13.01 -6.49 11.02
CA SER A 20 -13.18 -7.91 11.31
C SER A 20 -13.64 -8.15 12.76
N THR A 21 -13.29 -7.23 13.65
CA THR A 21 -13.51 -7.32 15.10
C THR A 21 -13.76 -5.94 15.73
N GLN A 22 -14.64 -5.89 16.74
CA GLN A 22 -14.92 -4.70 17.54
C GLN A 22 -14.34 -4.89 18.94
N GLY A 23 -13.78 -3.84 19.52
CA GLY A 23 -13.19 -3.94 20.86
C GLY A 23 -12.07 -2.95 21.07
N ILE A 24 -11.24 -3.22 22.08
CA ILE A 24 -10.14 -2.33 22.45
C ILE A 24 -8.86 -2.82 21.80
N TYR A 25 -8.20 -1.92 21.09
CA TYR A 25 -6.92 -2.14 20.46
C TYR A 25 -5.83 -1.40 21.23
N GLN A 26 -4.62 -1.96 21.23
CA GLN A 26 -3.43 -1.29 21.74
C GLN A 26 -2.21 -1.79 20.97
N ILE A 27 -1.30 -0.89 20.61
CA ILE A 27 -0.07 -1.24 19.91
C ILE A 27 1.02 -1.47 20.94
N ARG A 28 1.69 -2.62 20.87
CA ARG A 28 2.86 -2.94 21.68
C ARG A 28 4.10 -3.00 20.81
N VAL A 29 5.08 -2.17 21.11
CA VAL A 29 6.34 -2.07 20.36
C VAL A 29 7.49 -2.63 21.20
N SER A 30 8.37 -3.39 20.57
CA SER A 30 9.67 -3.78 21.14
C SER A 30 10.78 -3.74 20.12
N VAL A 31 11.98 -3.46 20.61
CA VAL A 31 13.23 -3.53 19.85
C VAL A 31 14.12 -4.54 20.57
N PRO A 32 14.31 -5.77 20.05
CA PRO A 32 15.09 -6.80 20.72
C PRO A 32 16.49 -6.31 21.12
N GLY A 33 16.84 -6.50 22.39
CA GLY A 33 18.11 -6.03 22.96
C GLY A 33 18.12 -4.56 23.39
N ALA A 34 17.07 -3.78 23.12
CA ALA A 34 16.98 -2.39 23.54
C ALA A 34 16.07 -2.21 24.76
N GLN A 35 16.30 -1.14 25.51
CA GLN A 35 15.45 -0.72 26.63
C GLN A 35 14.71 0.57 26.30
N PRO A 36 13.37 0.60 26.34
CA PRO A 36 12.60 1.85 26.27
C PRO A 36 12.88 2.71 27.51
N TYR A 37 13.07 4.02 27.33
CA TYR A 37 13.43 4.92 28.44
C TYR A 37 12.68 6.26 28.47
N LEU A 38 11.99 6.64 27.39
CA LEU A 38 11.28 7.91 27.33
C LEU A 38 10.06 7.80 26.42
N ILE A 39 8.88 8.10 26.97
CA ILE A 39 7.65 8.28 26.20
C ILE A 39 7.58 9.73 25.73
N ILE A 40 7.09 9.93 24.51
CA ILE A 40 6.95 11.22 23.84
C ILE A 40 5.50 11.35 23.40
N ASN A 41 4.81 12.39 23.89
CA ASN A 41 3.47 12.73 23.46
C ASN A 41 3.57 13.98 22.60
N SER A 42 3.11 13.88 21.35
CA SER A 42 3.09 15.02 20.44
C SER A 42 1.80 15.82 20.61
N THR A 43 1.91 17.14 20.49
CA THR A 43 0.76 18.04 20.55
C THR A 43 -0.15 17.80 19.36
N ARG A 44 -1.45 17.59 19.60
CA ARG A 44 -2.41 17.46 18.50
C ARG A 44 -2.53 18.80 17.77
N GLN A 45 -2.22 18.80 16.48
CA GLN A 45 -2.29 20.01 15.63
C GLN A 45 -3.39 19.96 14.57
N GLU A 46 -3.99 18.79 14.35
CA GLU A 46 -5.01 18.57 13.31
C GLU A 46 -6.42 18.69 13.88
N ALA A 47 -7.34 19.15 13.04
CA ALA A 47 -8.76 19.13 13.34
C ALA A 47 -9.28 17.69 13.37
N ILE A 48 -10.20 17.39 14.28
CA ILE A 48 -10.84 16.07 14.37
C ILE A 48 -11.57 15.78 13.04
N SER A 49 -11.15 14.72 12.34
CA SER A 49 -11.90 14.23 11.17
C SER A 49 -13.21 13.56 11.61
N VAL A 50 -14.20 13.46 10.70
CA VAL A 50 -15.51 12.87 11.02
C VAL A 50 -15.42 11.41 11.46
N ASN A 51 -14.36 10.71 11.03
CA ASN A 51 -14.11 9.30 11.33
C ASN A 51 -13.10 9.10 12.46
N GLU A 52 -12.55 10.18 13.02
CA GLU A 52 -11.64 10.10 14.14
C GLU A 52 -12.41 9.90 15.45
N VAL A 53 -11.98 8.91 16.21
CA VAL A 53 -12.55 8.62 17.51
C VAL A 53 -12.10 9.68 18.54
N ASP A 54 -13.05 10.19 19.32
CA ASP A 54 -12.82 11.22 20.35
C ASP A 54 -11.94 10.70 21.51
N GLU A 55 -11.21 11.59 22.19
CA GLU A 55 -10.32 11.28 23.34
C GLU A 55 -11.06 10.52 24.46
N ASN A 56 -12.39 10.68 24.52
CA ASN A 56 -13.30 9.96 25.41
C ASN A 56 -13.31 8.42 25.21
N HIS A 57 -12.65 7.88 24.18
CA HIS A 57 -12.54 6.43 23.92
C HIS A 57 -11.19 5.82 24.32
N ILE A 58 -10.29 6.60 24.92
CA ILE A 58 -9.03 6.09 25.46
C ILE A 58 -9.29 5.31 26.76
N CYS A 59 -8.99 4.02 26.71
CA CYS A 59 -9.21 3.05 27.78
C CYS A 59 -7.96 2.87 28.67
N TYR A 60 -6.78 2.90 28.07
CA TYR A 60 -5.50 2.70 28.75
C TYR A 60 -4.52 3.81 28.34
N PRO A 61 -3.76 4.41 29.28
CA PRO A 61 -2.70 5.33 28.92
C PRO A 61 -1.52 4.57 28.30
N GLU A 62 -0.74 5.27 27.49
CA GLU A 62 0.56 4.82 27.03
C GLU A 62 1.50 4.54 28.21
N ASN A 63 2.32 3.49 28.10
CA ASN A 63 3.24 3.14 29.17
C ASN A 63 4.48 2.38 28.68
N ILE A 64 5.48 2.31 29.55
CA ILE A 64 6.63 1.43 29.39
C ILE A 64 6.55 0.36 30.48
N HIS A 65 6.64 -0.89 30.07
CA HIS A 65 6.69 -2.02 30.99
C HIS A 65 7.69 -3.06 30.50
N HIS A 66 8.74 -3.27 31.30
CA HIS A 66 9.91 -4.07 30.93
C HIS A 66 10.54 -3.56 29.62
N GLN A 67 10.66 -4.43 28.62
CA GLN A 67 11.27 -4.13 27.32
C GLN A 67 10.27 -3.59 26.27
N TYR A 68 9.03 -3.33 26.67
CA TYR A 68 7.94 -2.98 25.77
C TYR A 68 7.46 -1.55 26.00
N PHE A 69 7.18 -0.86 24.90
CA PHE A 69 6.36 0.34 24.86
C PHE A 69 4.94 -0.05 24.45
N TYR A 70 3.95 0.47 25.17
CA TYR A 70 2.54 0.32 24.84
C TYR A 70 1.98 1.70 24.47
N SER A 71 1.30 1.80 23.33
CA SER A 71 0.52 2.99 22.98
C SER A 71 -0.67 3.17 23.94
N GLN A 72 -1.46 4.22 23.74
CA GLN A 72 -2.80 4.24 24.34
C GLN A 72 -3.59 3.02 23.87
N GLY A 73 -4.44 2.51 24.74
CA GLY A 73 -5.47 1.56 24.37
C GLY A 73 -6.76 2.29 24.07
N PHE A 74 -7.39 2.01 22.94
CA PHE A 74 -8.53 2.75 22.44
C PHE A 74 -9.62 1.81 21.91
N LEU A 75 -10.87 2.21 22.10
CA LEU A 75 -12.04 1.45 21.67
C LEU A 75 -12.32 1.72 20.18
N ILE A 76 -12.46 0.65 19.40
CA ILE A 76 -12.88 0.69 17.99
C ILE A 76 -14.22 -0.04 17.83
N ILE A 77 -15.21 0.62 17.21
CA ILE A 77 -16.57 0.08 17.02
C ILE A 77 -16.99 0.09 15.55
N TYR A 78 -16.61 1.11 14.79
CA TYR A 78 -16.96 1.29 13.39
C TYR A 78 -15.80 1.01 12.43
N GLU A 79 -16.19 0.70 11.20
CA GLU A 79 -15.30 0.50 10.08
C GLU A 79 -14.72 1.84 9.63
N ASP A 80 -13.47 1.86 9.14
CA ASP A 80 -12.74 3.10 8.81
C ASP A 80 -12.51 4.06 9.99
N GLU A 81 -12.66 3.59 11.24
CA GLU A 81 -12.31 4.41 12.40
C GLU A 81 -10.81 4.68 12.44
N GLU A 82 -10.50 5.96 12.66
CA GLU A 82 -9.14 6.46 12.76
C GLU A 82 -8.87 6.93 14.20
N MET A 83 -7.66 6.67 14.67
CA MET A 83 -7.19 7.06 16.00
C MET A 83 -5.86 7.76 15.86
N LEU A 84 -5.83 9.06 16.16
CA LEU A 84 -4.58 9.80 16.31
C LEU A 84 -3.89 9.36 17.59
N THR A 85 -2.88 8.51 17.47
CA THR A 85 -2.12 8.01 18.62
C THR A 85 -1.15 9.07 19.09
N ASN A 86 -0.41 9.70 18.17
CA ASN A 86 0.58 10.78 18.42
C ASN A 86 1.51 10.52 19.61
N VAL A 87 1.90 9.26 19.79
CA VAL A 87 2.79 8.81 20.86
C VAL A 87 4.01 8.14 20.29
N GLY A 88 5.15 8.39 20.90
CA GLY A 88 6.40 7.73 20.57
C GLY A 88 7.13 7.24 21.81
N CYS A 89 8.15 6.43 21.56
CA CYS A 89 9.07 5.97 22.58
C CYS A 89 10.50 5.95 22.06
N ALA A 90 11.41 6.47 22.87
CA ALA A 90 12.84 6.32 22.68
C ALA A 90 13.33 5.06 23.38
N PHE A 91 14.11 4.27 22.65
CA PHE A 91 14.79 3.07 23.08
C PHE A 91 16.29 3.28 23.01
N ARG A 92 17.01 2.62 23.92
CA ARG A 92 18.48 2.57 23.93
C ARG A 92 18.91 1.14 23.67
N LEU A 93 19.62 0.95 22.57
CA LEU A 93 20.17 -0.34 22.19
C LEU A 93 21.68 -0.33 22.46
N GLU A 94 22.16 -1.34 23.19
CA GLU A 94 23.57 -1.49 23.54
C GLU A 94 24.20 -2.64 22.73
N GLU A 95 25.46 -2.47 22.34
CA GLU A 95 26.32 -3.53 21.78
C GLU A 95 25.86 -4.12 20.43
N ILE A 96 25.64 -3.26 19.45
CA ILE A 96 25.34 -3.69 18.07
C ILE A 96 26.64 -4.08 17.33
N GLN A 97 26.63 -5.25 16.68
CA GLN A 97 27.70 -5.65 15.76
C GLN A 97 27.68 -4.74 14.51
N LEU A 98 28.82 -4.45 13.90
CA LEU A 98 28.92 -3.53 12.74
C LEU A 98 27.96 -3.87 11.58
N ASN A 99 27.55 -5.14 11.44
CA ASN A 99 26.73 -5.63 10.33
C ASN A 99 25.31 -6.08 10.74
N SER A 100 24.86 -5.82 11.97
CA SER A 100 23.50 -6.20 12.39
C SER A 100 22.49 -5.08 12.16
N ASN A 101 21.41 -5.41 11.45
CA ASN A 101 20.23 -4.54 11.32
C ASN A 101 19.46 -4.50 12.65
N ILE A 102 18.78 -3.38 12.92
CA ILE A 102 17.88 -3.29 14.07
C ILE A 102 16.52 -3.85 13.65
N GLN A 103 16.08 -4.93 14.30
CA GLN A 103 14.71 -5.43 14.14
C GLN A 103 13.77 -4.63 15.04
N ILE A 104 12.66 -4.16 14.50
CA ILE A 104 11.57 -3.56 15.27
C ILE A 104 10.36 -4.48 15.14
N GLN A 105 9.72 -4.75 16.28
CA GLN A 105 8.57 -5.64 16.39
C GLN A 105 7.38 -4.86 16.94
N MET A 106 6.22 -5.01 16.29
CA MET A 106 4.96 -4.40 16.70
C MET A 106 3.89 -5.47 16.78
N ASP A 107 3.25 -5.60 17.93
CA ASP A 107 2.10 -6.45 18.14
C ASP A 107 0.84 -5.59 18.21
N LEU A 108 -0.22 -6.03 17.52
CA LEU A 108 -1.56 -5.52 17.72
C LEU A 108 -2.19 -6.32 18.85
N LEU A 109 -2.39 -5.68 20.01
CA LEU A 109 -3.12 -6.25 21.12
C LEU A 109 -4.60 -5.95 20.99
N PHE A 110 -5.44 -6.90 21.39
CA PHE A 110 -6.88 -6.77 21.28
C PHE A 110 -7.63 -7.35 22.48
N LEU A 111 -8.77 -6.75 22.79
CA LEU A 111 -9.77 -7.22 23.72
C LEU A 111 -11.17 -7.08 23.09
N ASP A 112 -11.82 -8.22 22.87
CA ASP A 112 -13.14 -8.31 22.21
C ASP A 112 -14.22 -7.53 22.97
N ILE A 113 -15.05 -6.78 22.25
CA ILE A 113 -16.19 -6.02 22.78
C ILE A 113 -17.13 -6.88 23.65
N LYS A 114 -17.28 -8.17 23.33
CA LYS A 114 -18.09 -9.13 24.11
C LYS A 114 -17.56 -9.36 25.53
N SER A 115 -16.28 -9.07 25.75
CA SER A 115 -15.63 -9.17 27.06
C SER A 115 -15.69 -7.86 27.85
N LEU A 116 -16.22 -6.79 27.25
CA LEU A 116 -16.28 -5.46 27.86
C LEU A 116 -17.58 -5.26 28.64
N PRO A 117 -17.55 -4.42 29.69
CA PRO A 117 -18.78 -3.89 30.30
C PRO A 117 -19.52 -2.99 29.31
N ASP A 118 -20.73 -2.56 29.66
CA ASP A 118 -21.52 -1.64 28.83
C ASP A 118 -20.70 -0.40 28.43
N ILE A 119 -20.46 -0.25 27.12
CA ILE A 119 -19.67 0.81 26.51
C ILE A 119 -20.27 2.20 26.74
N HIS A 120 -21.57 2.28 27.02
CA HIS A 120 -22.27 3.54 27.30
C HIS A 120 -22.26 3.92 28.79
N SER A 121 -21.62 3.13 29.65
CA SER A 121 -21.56 3.41 31.08
C SER A 121 -20.60 4.56 31.41
N GLN A 122 -20.99 5.46 32.32
CA GLN A 122 -20.16 6.60 32.75
C GLN A 122 -18.80 6.19 33.36
N ASN A 123 -18.69 4.94 33.85
CA ASN A 123 -17.47 4.39 34.45
C ASN A 123 -16.76 3.39 33.53
N PHE A 124 -17.07 3.37 32.22
CA PHE A 124 -16.51 2.40 31.27
C PHE A 124 -14.99 2.29 31.36
N THR A 125 -14.27 3.41 31.23
CA THR A 125 -12.80 3.46 31.31
C THR A 125 -12.26 2.90 32.63
N GLN A 126 -12.93 3.17 33.76
CA GLN A 126 -12.51 2.63 35.07
C GLN A 126 -12.74 1.12 35.16
N ASN A 127 -13.89 0.64 34.70
CA ASN A 127 -14.24 -0.79 34.73
C ASN A 127 -13.32 -1.63 33.84
N VAL A 128 -12.87 -1.05 32.73
CA VAL A 128 -12.03 -1.72 31.74
C VAL A 128 -10.55 -1.77 32.15
N LYS A 129 -10.05 -0.84 32.99
CA LYS A 129 -8.65 -0.84 33.49
C LYS A 129 -8.20 -2.21 34.03
N HIS A 130 -9.09 -2.92 34.74
CA HIS A 130 -8.78 -4.24 35.31
C HIS A 130 -8.68 -5.36 34.27
N LEU A 131 -9.14 -5.13 33.03
CA LEU A 131 -9.11 -6.09 31.92
C LEU A 131 -7.86 -5.96 31.06
N HIS A 132 -6.97 -4.99 31.31
CA HIS A 132 -5.73 -4.80 30.54
C HIS A 132 -4.87 -6.07 30.47
N SER A 133 -4.79 -6.82 31.58
CA SER A 133 -4.07 -8.10 31.66
C SER A 133 -4.66 -9.22 30.77
N LYS A 134 -5.88 -9.05 30.25
CA LYS A 134 -6.53 -9.99 29.34
C LYS A 134 -6.28 -9.68 27.87
N MET A 135 -5.68 -8.52 27.55
CA MET A 135 -5.34 -8.19 26.16
C MET A 135 -4.34 -9.21 25.59
N LYS A 136 -4.58 -9.65 24.36
CA LYS A 136 -3.72 -10.64 23.69
C LYS A 136 -3.22 -10.10 22.35
N PRO A 137 -1.99 -10.45 21.94
CA PRO A 137 -1.54 -10.17 20.58
C PRO A 137 -2.37 -10.99 19.59
N ILE A 138 -3.02 -10.29 18.65
CA ILE A 138 -3.82 -10.88 17.57
C ILE A 138 -3.12 -10.82 16.22
N SER A 139 -2.17 -9.89 16.06
CA SER A 139 -1.35 -9.75 14.86
C SER A 139 0.05 -9.26 15.23
N HIS A 140 1.03 -9.61 14.39
CA HIS A 140 2.43 -9.26 14.57
C HIS A 140 3.02 -8.73 13.27
N ALA A 141 3.67 -7.57 13.35
CA ALA A 141 4.44 -6.98 12.26
C ALA A 141 5.88 -6.78 12.71
N SER A 142 6.82 -7.00 11.79
CA SER A 142 8.23 -6.68 12.03
C SER A 142 8.91 -6.18 10.76
N PHE A 143 9.92 -5.33 10.96
CA PHE A 143 10.72 -4.74 9.90
C PHE A 143 12.12 -4.42 10.43
N GLN A 144 13.05 -4.04 9.54
CA GLN A 144 14.46 -3.86 9.88
C GLN A 144 14.98 -2.49 9.47
N VAL A 145 15.76 -1.87 10.35
CA VAL A 145 16.55 -0.67 10.04
C VAL A 145 17.98 -1.11 9.69
N PRO A 146 18.40 -0.98 8.42
CA PRO A 146 19.75 -1.33 8.02
C PRO A 146 20.76 -0.28 8.45
N ASN A 147 22.04 -0.67 8.53
CA ASN A 147 23.17 0.23 8.79
C ASN A 147 22.94 1.19 9.98
N PRO A 148 22.57 0.70 11.16
CA PRO A 148 22.12 1.56 12.26
C PRO A 148 23.23 2.44 12.86
N HIS A 149 24.49 2.20 12.48
CA HIS A 149 25.65 3.05 12.80
C HIS A 149 25.67 4.38 12.04
N TYR A 150 24.75 4.56 11.08
CA TYR A 150 24.47 5.83 10.42
C TYR A 150 23.10 6.35 10.83
N TYR A 151 22.93 7.65 10.67
CA TYR A 151 21.72 8.34 11.01
C TYR A 151 20.66 7.95 9.99
N ASN A 152 19.59 7.33 10.46
CA ASN A 152 18.45 6.97 9.63
C ASN A 152 17.23 7.74 10.09
N GLN A 153 16.44 8.18 9.11
CA GLN A 153 15.09 8.70 9.28
C GLN A 153 14.21 8.01 8.23
N MET A 154 13.04 7.52 8.62
CA MET A 154 12.12 6.89 7.67
C MET A 154 10.68 6.98 8.16
N TYR A 155 9.78 7.04 7.19
CA TYR A 155 8.37 6.72 7.40
C TYR A 155 8.15 5.24 7.08
N TYR A 156 7.34 4.56 7.88
CA TYR A 156 6.93 3.21 7.59
C TYR A 156 5.46 2.98 7.91
N PRO A 157 4.61 2.61 6.92
CA PRO A 157 3.25 2.18 7.19
C PRO A 157 3.27 0.72 7.67
N VAL A 158 2.97 0.50 8.95
CA VAL A 158 2.92 -0.83 9.54
C VAL A 158 1.53 -1.40 9.32
N ASP A 159 1.43 -2.30 8.35
CA ASP A 159 0.20 -3.04 8.08
C ASP A 159 0.20 -4.38 8.83
N PHE A 160 -0.88 -4.63 9.58
CA PHE A 160 -1.13 -5.91 10.23
C PHE A 160 -1.75 -6.92 9.26
N ASP A 161 -1.87 -8.17 9.71
CA ASP A 161 -2.30 -9.27 8.83
C ASP A 161 -3.72 -9.10 8.25
N THR A 162 -4.01 -9.92 7.25
CA THR A 162 -5.25 -9.85 6.47
C THR A 162 -6.51 -10.20 7.26
N ASN A 163 -6.40 -10.78 8.46
CA ASN A 163 -7.54 -11.07 9.32
C ASN A 163 -7.85 -9.89 10.26
N HIS A 164 -6.90 -8.98 10.45
CA HIS A 164 -7.03 -7.79 11.30
C HIS A 164 -6.41 -6.61 10.56
N PHE A 165 -6.94 -6.29 9.38
CA PHE A 165 -6.28 -5.36 8.47
C PHE A 165 -6.35 -3.93 9.00
N CYS A 166 -5.33 -3.57 9.75
CA CYS A 166 -5.13 -2.26 10.36
C CYS A 166 -3.79 -1.72 9.89
N SER A 167 -3.69 -0.39 9.77
CA SER A 167 -2.44 0.27 9.42
C SER A 167 -2.05 1.27 10.51
N VAL A 168 -0.75 1.34 10.81
CA VAL A 168 -0.17 2.34 11.71
C VAL A 168 0.86 3.16 10.97
N GLN A 169 0.67 4.47 10.95
CA GLN A 169 1.64 5.41 10.40
C GLN A 169 2.78 5.60 11.40
N THR A 170 4.00 5.20 11.04
CA THR A 170 5.15 5.26 11.95
C THR A 170 6.30 6.08 11.39
N GLN A 171 6.98 6.83 12.27
CA GLN A 171 8.25 7.48 11.98
C GLN A 171 9.34 6.87 12.84
N ILE A 172 10.51 6.67 12.24
CA ILE A 172 11.59 5.93 12.87
C ILE A 172 12.90 6.66 12.65
N PHE A 173 13.60 6.89 13.75
CA PHE A 173 14.89 7.55 13.75
C PHE A 173 15.90 6.68 14.49
N THR A 174 17.07 6.47 13.90
CA THR A 174 18.18 5.78 14.57
C THR A 174 19.45 6.58 14.43
N THR A 175 20.22 6.71 15.50
CA THR A 175 21.55 7.36 15.44
C THR A 175 22.50 6.73 16.45
N PRO A 176 23.80 6.56 16.13
CA PRO A 176 24.78 6.28 17.17
C PRO A 176 24.85 7.47 18.14
N ILE A 177 24.60 7.20 19.42
CA ILE A 177 24.71 8.21 20.48
C ILE A 177 26.12 8.19 21.08
N ASN A 178 26.72 7.01 21.18
CA ASN A 178 28.02 6.82 21.82
C ASN A 178 28.76 5.61 21.24
N ILE A 179 30.05 5.76 20.97
CA ILE A 179 30.95 4.66 20.61
C ILE A 179 32.06 4.59 21.64
N SER A 180 32.21 3.42 22.28
CA SER A 180 33.24 3.17 23.26
C SER A 180 34.13 1.99 22.84
N PHE A 181 35.38 1.99 23.31
CA PHE A 181 36.35 0.96 22.99
C PHE A 181 36.82 0.26 24.26
N THR A 182 36.86 -1.08 24.23
CA THR A 182 37.45 -1.85 25.31
C THR A 182 38.98 -1.79 25.22
N LYS A 183 39.66 -1.84 26.37
CA LYS A 183 41.12 -1.76 26.45
C LYS A 183 41.83 -2.78 25.55
N GLY A 184 41.37 -4.04 25.56
CA GLY A 184 41.92 -5.11 24.71
C GLY A 184 41.71 -4.88 23.21
N PHE A 185 40.58 -4.27 22.81
CA PHE A 185 40.33 -3.93 21.40
C PHE A 185 41.26 -2.83 20.90
N VAL A 186 41.53 -1.83 21.74
CA VAL A 186 42.48 -0.75 21.43
C VAL A 186 43.90 -1.31 21.27
N GLU A 187 44.35 -2.16 22.19
CA GLU A 187 45.68 -2.79 22.15
C GLU A 187 45.92 -3.69 20.92
N GLU A 188 44.86 -4.34 20.41
CA GLU A 188 44.90 -5.15 19.19
C GLU A 188 44.96 -4.30 17.92
N GLN A 189 44.15 -3.23 17.84
CA GLN A 189 44.14 -2.31 16.68
C GLN A 189 45.40 -1.43 16.60
N ILE A 190 46.03 -1.11 17.74
CA ILE A 190 47.35 -0.45 17.84
C ILE A 190 48.43 -1.20 17.04
N LYS A 191 48.34 -2.53 16.91
CA LYS A 191 49.33 -3.34 16.20
C LYS A 191 49.14 -3.39 14.68
N LEU A 192 47.96 -3.04 14.16
CA LEU A 192 47.59 -3.36 12.77
C LEU A 192 47.24 -2.16 11.88
N GLN A 193 46.60 -1.09 12.37
CA GLN A 193 46.21 0.09 11.56
C GLN A 193 45.44 1.18 12.35
N PHE A 194 45.80 1.43 13.61
CA PHE A 194 45.06 2.30 14.55
C PHE A 194 44.56 3.63 13.97
N ASN A 195 45.40 4.35 13.24
CA ASN A 195 45.03 5.66 12.68
C ASN A 195 43.92 5.58 11.63
N ALA A 196 43.93 4.57 10.77
CA ALA A 196 42.90 4.38 9.75
C ALA A 196 41.54 4.08 10.40
N PHE A 197 41.53 3.23 11.42
CA PHE A 197 40.32 2.87 12.16
C PHE A 197 39.73 4.05 12.95
N ILE A 198 40.57 4.82 13.66
CA ILE A 198 40.13 6.01 14.41
C ILE A 198 39.59 7.07 13.46
N ASN A 199 40.31 7.38 12.38
CA ASN A 199 39.86 8.35 11.38
C ASN A 199 38.54 7.92 10.76
N GLN A 200 38.37 6.63 10.44
CA GLN A 200 37.10 6.11 9.95
C GLN A 200 35.98 6.29 10.97
N THR A 201 36.22 6.02 12.25
CA THR A 201 35.18 6.14 13.29
C THR A 201 34.77 7.60 13.52
N ILE A 202 35.75 8.51 13.61
CA ILE A 202 35.51 9.95 13.72
C ILE A 202 34.72 10.45 12.51
N ASN A 203 35.09 10.01 11.31
CA ASN A 203 34.37 10.37 10.09
C ASN A 203 32.91 9.87 10.13
N VAL A 204 32.66 8.63 10.56
CA VAL A 204 31.30 8.11 10.74
C VAL A 204 30.50 8.97 11.72
N LEU A 205 31.05 9.29 12.90
CA LEU A 205 30.36 10.15 13.89
C LEU A 205 30.11 11.56 13.34
N ASN A 206 31.05 12.13 12.60
CA ASN A 206 30.89 13.46 11.99
C ASN A 206 29.82 13.45 10.88
N ILE A 207 29.78 12.41 10.04
CA ILE A 207 28.71 12.22 9.05
C ILE A 207 27.34 12.17 9.75
N ASN A 208 27.22 11.40 10.84
CA ASN A 208 25.99 11.33 11.64
C ASN A 208 25.58 12.69 12.18
N ARG A 209 26.53 13.41 12.78
CA ARG A 209 26.33 14.75 13.35
C ARG A 209 25.81 15.72 12.30
N ASN A 210 26.49 15.80 11.15
CA ASN A 210 26.12 16.70 10.07
C ASN A 210 24.76 16.32 9.47
N SER A 211 24.49 15.03 9.28
CA SER A 211 23.19 14.57 8.75
C SER A 211 22.02 14.95 9.66
N LEU A 212 22.20 14.79 10.97
CA LEU A 212 21.17 15.13 11.96
C LEU A 212 20.99 16.65 12.09
N LEU A 213 22.11 17.40 12.10
CA LEU A 213 22.08 18.87 12.08
C LEU A 213 21.35 19.41 10.85
N ASP A 214 21.69 18.92 9.65
CA ASP A 214 21.06 19.34 8.40
C ASP A 214 19.55 19.10 8.42
N GLN A 215 19.09 18.00 9.02
CA GLN A 215 17.67 17.75 9.17
C GLN A 215 17.00 18.72 10.14
N LEU A 216 17.59 18.97 11.30
CA LEU A 216 17.01 19.89 12.28
C LEU A 216 16.90 21.31 11.71
N LEU A 217 17.92 21.75 10.96
CA LEU A 217 17.93 23.04 10.26
C LEU A 217 16.85 23.15 9.17
N LYS A 218 16.45 22.04 8.54
CA LYS A 218 15.31 22.03 7.60
C LYS A 218 13.97 22.25 8.29
N ILE A 219 13.84 21.84 9.54
CA ILE A 219 12.57 21.92 10.30
C ILE A 219 12.44 23.26 11.02
N GLN A 220 13.52 23.73 11.65
CA GLN A 220 13.52 24.93 12.48
C GLN A 220 14.83 25.72 12.29
N SER A 221 14.71 27.00 11.95
CA SER A 221 15.85 27.91 11.76
C SER A 221 16.28 28.59 13.08
N ASP A 222 16.28 27.86 14.19
CA ASP A 222 16.49 28.45 15.51
C ASP A 222 17.96 28.44 15.93
N LYS A 223 18.41 29.57 16.49
CA LYS A 223 19.84 29.86 16.72
C LYS A 223 20.44 29.14 17.93
N LYS A 224 19.67 28.37 18.71
CA LYS A 224 20.16 27.63 19.88
C LYS A 224 20.89 26.34 19.54
N ILE A 225 20.65 25.76 18.35
CA ILE A 225 21.35 24.57 17.83
C ILE A 225 22.85 24.88 17.52
N ILE A 226 23.26 26.16 17.65
CA ILE A 226 24.57 26.69 17.24
C ILE A 226 25.70 26.45 18.27
N GLN A 227 25.41 25.99 19.49
CA GLN A 227 26.45 25.72 20.51
C GLN A 227 27.00 24.29 20.46
N LEU A 228 27.34 23.80 19.27
CA LEU A 228 28.03 22.52 19.09
C LEU A 228 29.53 22.67 19.42
N SER A 229 30.10 21.68 20.12
CA SER A 229 31.47 21.74 20.64
C SER A 229 32.51 21.21 19.66
N TYR A 230 32.14 20.30 18.75
CA TYR A 230 33.08 19.69 17.82
C TYR A 230 33.55 20.67 16.73
N LYS A 231 34.86 20.68 16.50
CA LYS A 231 35.52 21.38 15.39
C LYS A 231 36.35 20.37 14.62
N ASP A 232 36.29 20.41 13.29
CA ASP A 232 37.10 19.54 12.44
C ASP A 232 38.60 19.77 12.74
N GLN A 233 39.33 18.66 12.93
CA GLN A 233 40.74 18.66 13.30
C GLN A 233 41.52 17.67 12.44
N GLU A 234 42.70 18.07 11.98
CA GLU A 234 43.66 17.16 11.37
C GLU A 234 44.59 16.58 12.45
N TYR A 235 44.70 15.26 12.50
CA TYR A 235 45.54 14.56 13.48
C TYR A 235 46.96 14.38 12.97
N ASN A 236 47.94 15.02 13.63
CA ASN A 236 49.36 14.78 13.37
C ASN A 236 49.85 13.55 14.15
N ILE A 237 50.29 12.52 13.41
CA ILE A 237 50.75 11.23 13.97
C ILE A 237 52.00 11.39 14.84
N GLN A 238 52.79 12.45 14.63
CA GLN A 238 54.01 12.71 15.39
C GLN A 238 53.75 13.47 16.71
N ASN A 239 52.49 13.84 16.99
CA ASN A 239 52.15 14.60 18.18
C ASN A 239 52.14 13.71 19.44
N PRO A 240 52.92 14.03 20.49
CA PRO A 240 52.88 13.28 21.75
C PRO A 240 51.51 13.32 22.44
N ASP A 241 50.69 14.35 22.19
CA ASP A 241 49.34 14.50 22.74
C ASP A 241 48.23 13.90 21.86
N LEU A 242 48.58 13.15 20.81
CA LEU A 242 47.62 12.61 19.83
C LEU A 242 46.44 11.85 20.47
N ILE A 243 46.70 11.00 21.47
CA ILE A 243 45.66 10.22 22.16
C ILE A 243 44.70 11.16 22.92
N LYS A 244 45.22 12.22 23.55
CA LYS A 244 44.42 13.20 24.27
C LYS A 244 43.53 13.99 23.30
N GLN A 245 44.05 14.37 22.14
CA GLN A 245 43.29 15.04 21.08
C GLN A 245 42.16 14.15 20.55
N ILE A 246 42.46 12.88 20.25
CA ILE A 246 41.46 11.90 19.78
C ILE A 246 40.34 11.72 20.82
N ASN A 247 40.69 11.56 22.10
CA ASN A 247 39.71 11.40 23.17
C ASN A 247 38.81 12.64 23.32
N GLN A 248 39.38 13.84 23.20
CA GLN A 248 38.62 15.08 23.23
C GLN A 248 37.63 15.16 22.06
N SER A 249 38.08 14.82 20.85
CA SER A 249 37.21 14.80 19.67
C SER A 249 36.06 13.79 19.79
N PHE A 250 36.31 12.60 20.33
CA PHE A 250 35.23 11.65 20.62
C PHE A 250 34.25 12.21 21.64
N TYR A 251 34.75 12.82 22.72
CA TYR A 251 33.90 13.45 23.73
C TYR A 251 33.00 14.53 23.10
N ASP A 252 33.58 15.43 22.31
CA ASP A 252 32.85 16.52 21.65
C ASP A 252 31.83 15.99 20.63
N LEU A 253 32.19 15.00 19.81
CA LEU A 253 31.26 14.37 18.86
C LEU A 253 30.09 13.66 19.57
N HIS A 254 30.37 12.89 20.63
CA HIS A 254 29.31 12.22 21.39
C HIS A 254 28.40 13.22 22.08
N HIS A 255 28.96 14.32 22.62
CA HIS A 255 28.18 15.39 23.20
C HIS A 255 27.26 16.03 22.16
N ASP A 256 27.80 16.45 21.03
CA ASP A 256 27.03 17.05 19.94
C ASP A 256 25.92 16.12 19.44
N LEU A 257 26.22 14.84 19.19
CA LEU A 257 25.23 13.84 18.76
C LEU A 257 24.12 13.65 19.78
N TYR A 258 24.44 13.62 21.07
CA TYR A 258 23.45 13.49 22.12
C TYR A 258 22.55 14.73 22.22
N VAL A 259 23.12 15.94 22.12
CA VAL A 259 22.36 17.20 22.09
C VAL A 259 21.41 17.22 20.90
N LEU A 260 21.93 16.92 19.69
CA LEU A 260 21.12 16.88 18.48
C LEU A 260 20.00 15.81 18.56
N TRP A 261 20.28 14.66 19.18
CA TRP A 261 19.28 13.61 19.42
C TRP A 261 18.15 14.09 20.35
N CYS A 262 18.50 14.80 21.43
CA CYS A 262 17.53 15.40 22.34
C CYS A 262 16.68 16.48 21.64
N GLU A 263 17.30 17.32 20.80
CA GLU A 263 16.58 18.33 20.01
C GLU A 263 15.62 17.68 19.01
N LEU A 264 16.01 16.61 18.32
CA LEU A 264 15.10 15.84 17.45
C LEU A 264 13.88 15.32 18.22
N ILE A 265 14.09 14.74 19.41
CA ILE A 265 13.01 14.27 20.28
C ILE A 265 12.08 15.43 20.67
N SER A 266 12.65 16.60 20.98
CA SER A 266 11.88 17.79 21.35
C SER A 266 11.04 18.29 20.16
N ILE A 267 11.64 18.41 18.98
CA ILE A 267 10.96 18.88 17.76
C ILE A 267 9.81 17.93 17.37
N LEU A 268 9.95 16.62 17.55
CA LEU A 268 8.85 15.68 17.29
C LEU A 268 7.63 15.88 18.21
N LYS A 269 7.77 16.54 19.36
CA LYS A 269 6.60 16.90 20.18
C LYS A 269 5.75 17.98 19.52
N ASP A 270 6.39 18.90 18.80
CA ASP A 270 5.76 20.14 18.35
C ASP A 270 5.70 20.29 16.82
N ASN A 271 6.40 19.48 16.03
CA ASN A 271 6.51 19.64 14.56
C ASN A 271 6.53 18.29 13.82
N TYR A 272 5.93 17.24 14.38
CA TYR A 272 5.97 15.90 13.78
C TYR A 272 5.33 15.83 12.38
N LEU A 273 4.28 16.62 12.11
CA LEU A 273 3.54 16.59 10.84
C LEU A 273 4.38 16.98 9.62
N ASN A 274 5.18 18.04 9.76
CA ASN A 274 6.07 18.49 8.68
C ASN A 274 7.07 17.39 8.34
N LEU A 275 7.64 16.75 9.36
CA LEU A 275 8.58 15.65 9.17
C LEU A 275 7.89 14.40 8.62
N LEU A 276 6.67 14.10 9.07
CA LEU A 276 5.89 12.96 8.60
C LEU A 276 5.60 13.10 7.10
N THR A 277 5.17 14.28 6.67
CA THR A 277 4.84 14.58 5.26
C THR A 277 6.06 14.38 4.36
N LEU A 278 7.22 14.91 4.77
CA LEU A 278 8.48 14.75 4.02
C LEU A 278 8.88 13.28 3.93
N LEU A 279 8.85 12.56 5.05
CA LEU A 279 9.23 11.14 5.07
C LEU A 279 8.24 10.25 4.28
N GLN A 280 6.96 10.58 4.28
CA GLN A 280 5.95 9.89 3.46
C GLN A 280 6.21 10.09 1.95
N GLN A 281 6.60 11.29 1.54
CA GLN A 281 6.99 11.57 0.15
C GLN A 281 8.22 10.75 -0.23
N ASP A 282 9.28 10.78 0.60
CA ASP A 282 10.50 9.99 0.40
C ASP A 282 10.20 8.48 0.30
N TYR A 283 9.34 7.96 1.19
CA TYR A 283 8.87 6.56 1.15
C TYR A 283 8.20 6.24 -0.18
N CYS A 284 7.25 7.07 -0.62
CA CYS A 284 6.51 6.85 -1.85
C CYS A 284 7.45 6.83 -3.06
N GLU A 285 8.39 7.78 -3.15
CA GLU A 285 9.36 7.84 -4.24
C GLU A 285 10.26 6.61 -4.30
N GLN A 286 10.78 6.17 -3.15
CA GLN A 286 11.66 5.00 -3.07
C GLN A 286 10.93 3.71 -3.46
N ILE A 287 9.70 3.52 -2.96
CA ILE A 287 8.88 2.34 -3.28
C ILE A 287 8.51 2.33 -4.78
N LYS A 288 8.12 3.48 -5.34
CA LYS A 288 7.88 3.61 -6.78
C LYS A 288 9.14 3.25 -7.58
N GLN A 289 10.29 3.84 -7.27
CA GLN A 289 11.56 3.55 -7.94
C GLN A 289 11.93 2.07 -7.88
N ARG A 290 11.72 1.42 -6.73
CA ARG A 290 11.94 -0.01 -6.57
C ARG A 290 11.04 -0.82 -7.50
N TRP A 291 9.73 -0.57 -7.47
CA TRP A 291 8.75 -1.34 -8.23
C TRP A 291 8.74 -1.04 -9.73
N MET A 292 9.31 0.09 -10.18
CA MET A 292 9.55 0.35 -11.60
C MET A 292 10.37 -0.75 -12.28
N ASN A 293 11.19 -1.50 -11.54
CA ASN A 293 11.92 -2.67 -12.07
C ASN A 293 11.02 -3.84 -12.52
N CYS A 294 9.75 -3.84 -12.09
CA CYS A 294 8.74 -4.83 -12.43
C CYS A 294 7.80 -4.36 -13.54
N ILE A 295 8.01 -3.16 -14.11
CA ILE A 295 7.21 -2.63 -15.21
C ILE A 295 7.99 -2.74 -16.53
N LEU A 296 7.33 -3.25 -17.56
CA LEU A 296 7.76 -3.19 -18.94
C LEU A 296 6.69 -2.45 -19.75
N SER A 297 7.06 -1.33 -20.37
CA SER A 297 6.15 -0.51 -21.18
C SER A 297 6.50 -0.61 -22.66
N TYR A 298 5.49 -0.75 -23.51
CA TYR A 298 5.63 -0.84 -24.96
C TYR A 298 5.00 0.36 -25.67
N SER A 299 5.63 0.82 -26.75
CA SER A 299 5.03 1.84 -27.62
C SER A 299 3.89 1.25 -28.46
N SER A 300 2.93 2.09 -28.84
CA SER A 300 1.74 1.70 -29.61
C SER A 300 2.03 1.00 -30.95
N GLN A 301 3.25 1.17 -31.49
CA GLN A 301 3.68 0.55 -32.75
C GLN A 301 4.07 -0.94 -32.59
N ASN A 302 4.28 -1.40 -31.35
CA ASN A 302 4.62 -2.80 -31.01
C ASN A 302 3.46 -3.52 -30.30
N SER A 303 2.20 -3.14 -30.56
CA SER A 303 1.00 -3.58 -29.82
C SER A 303 0.63 -5.07 -29.93
N ASN A 304 1.35 -5.85 -30.74
CA ASN A 304 1.08 -7.28 -30.99
C ASN A 304 2.08 -8.22 -30.30
N ILE A 305 2.71 -7.77 -29.20
CA ILE A 305 3.50 -8.68 -28.36
C ILE A 305 2.54 -9.68 -27.71
N SER A 306 2.69 -10.96 -28.06
CA SER A 306 1.85 -12.02 -27.52
C SER A 306 2.11 -12.21 -26.03
N SER A 307 1.08 -12.65 -25.30
CA SER A 307 1.20 -12.95 -23.88
C SER A 307 2.27 -14.00 -23.56
N HIS A 308 2.53 -14.93 -24.48
CA HIS A 308 3.64 -15.88 -24.36
C HIS A 308 5.01 -15.19 -24.32
N VAL A 309 5.20 -14.11 -25.09
CA VAL A 309 6.45 -13.34 -25.04
C VAL A 309 6.58 -12.62 -23.70
N ASN A 310 5.51 -12.00 -23.20
CA ASN A 310 5.50 -11.38 -21.88
C ASN A 310 5.85 -12.39 -20.77
N GLN A 311 5.27 -13.58 -20.83
CA GLN A 311 5.55 -14.66 -19.87
C GLN A 311 7.04 -15.04 -19.87
N GLU A 312 7.65 -15.26 -21.03
CA GLU A 312 9.08 -15.58 -21.12
C GLU A 312 9.96 -14.41 -20.66
N LEU A 313 9.59 -13.16 -20.97
CA LEU A 313 10.28 -11.97 -20.47
C LEU A 313 10.20 -11.87 -18.94
N ALA A 314 9.04 -12.12 -18.34
CA ALA A 314 8.87 -12.13 -16.90
C ALA A 314 9.74 -13.21 -16.24
N LYS A 315 9.76 -14.44 -16.78
CA LYS A 315 10.65 -15.52 -16.32
C LYS A 315 12.11 -15.10 -16.37
N ASN A 316 12.57 -14.58 -17.50
CA ASN A 316 13.96 -14.13 -17.68
C ASN A 316 14.32 -13.00 -16.72
N LYS A 317 13.41 -12.02 -16.54
CA LYS A 317 13.59 -10.93 -15.57
C LYS A 317 13.71 -11.46 -14.15
N ARG A 318 12.84 -12.37 -13.72
CA ARG A 318 12.92 -13.02 -12.39
C ARG A 318 14.25 -13.73 -12.16
N HIS A 319 14.80 -14.40 -13.17
CA HIS A 319 16.13 -15.02 -13.09
C HIS A 319 17.28 -14.00 -13.05
N SER A 320 17.16 -12.89 -13.78
CA SER A 320 18.19 -11.83 -13.85
C SER A 320 18.24 -10.95 -12.60
N LEU A 321 17.10 -10.76 -11.92
CA LEU A 321 17.00 -10.04 -10.66
C LEU A 321 17.65 -10.90 -9.57
N LYS A 322 18.97 -10.77 -9.44
CA LYS A 322 19.68 -11.17 -8.24
C LYS A 322 19.14 -10.34 -7.06
N ASN A 323 19.18 -10.88 -5.85
CA ASN A 323 18.89 -10.12 -4.62
C ASN A 323 19.94 -9.00 -4.45
N THR A 324 19.89 -7.95 -5.26
CA THR A 324 20.62 -6.72 -5.01
C THR A 324 19.78 -5.94 -4.01
N GLU A 325 20.08 -6.17 -2.74
CA GLU A 325 19.54 -5.39 -1.64
C GLU A 325 19.79 -3.91 -1.91
N PHE A 326 18.73 -3.11 -1.89
CA PHE A 326 18.89 -1.66 -1.86
C PHE A 326 19.60 -1.34 -0.55
N GLN A 327 20.87 -0.91 -0.64
CA GLN A 327 21.80 -0.72 0.48
C GLN A 327 21.38 0.31 1.53
N ARG A 328 20.15 0.83 1.50
CA ARG A 328 19.74 1.90 2.41
C ARG A 328 18.44 1.66 3.17
N ILE A 329 17.45 0.89 2.69
CA ILE A 329 16.18 0.76 3.44
C ILE A 329 15.51 -0.60 3.21
N ILE A 330 15.11 -1.27 4.31
CA ILE A 330 14.46 -2.58 4.35
C ILE A 330 13.04 -2.44 4.96
N TYR A 331 12.13 -1.85 4.20
CA TYR A 331 10.67 -1.99 4.43
C TYR A 331 10.24 -3.45 4.30
N THR A 332 9.13 -3.90 4.91
CA THR A 332 8.71 -5.30 4.76
C THR A 332 8.37 -5.66 3.29
N GLU A 333 7.92 -4.69 2.47
CA GLU A 333 7.80 -4.84 1.02
C GLU A 333 9.16 -4.84 0.29
N ALA A 334 10.19 -4.23 0.87
CA ALA A 334 11.57 -4.29 0.38
C ALA A 334 12.27 -5.61 0.80
N ILE A 335 11.80 -6.29 1.85
CA ILE A 335 12.21 -7.65 2.23
C ILE A 335 11.73 -8.66 1.19
N ILE A 336 10.53 -8.46 0.61
CA ILE A 336 10.04 -9.33 -0.47
C ILE A 336 11.00 -9.18 -1.66
N PRO A 337 11.62 -10.28 -2.14
CA PRO A 337 12.49 -10.23 -3.31
C PRO A 337 11.73 -9.74 -4.55
N LEU A 338 12.34 -8.86 -5.35
CA LEU A 338 11.71 -8.33 -6.58
C LEU A 338 11.32 -9.44 -7.57
N ASN A 339 12.06 -10.55 -7.60
CA ASN A 339 11.71 -11.70 -8.44
C ASN A 339 10.40 -12.39 -8.01
N SER A 340 9.87 -12.07 -6.83
CA SER A 340 8.61 -12.58 -6.29
C SER A 340 7.44 -11.63 -6.52
N HIS A 341 7.68 -10.44 -7.08
CA HIS A 341 6.65 -9.46 -7.37
C HIS A 341 5.89 -9.81 -8.67
N PRO A 342 4.64 -9.34 -8.81
CA PRO A 342 3.93 -9.28 -10.10
C PRO A 342 4.70 -8.41 -11.11
N PHE A 343 4.73 -8.85 -12.36
CA PHE A 343 5.26 -8.05 -13.47
C PHE A 343 4.14 -7.42 -14.28
N PHE A 344 4.30 -6.15 -14.62
CA PHE A 344 3.32 -5.34 -15.35
C PHE A 344 3.80 -5.08 -16.76
N PHE A 345 3.02 -5.50 -17.75
CA PHE A 345 3.26 -5.22 -19.16
C PHE A 345 2.25 -4.19 -19.66
N ARG A 346 2.67 -2.92 -19.79
CA ARG A 346 1.81 -1.78 -20.11
C ARG A 346 1.88 -1.45 -21.60
N THR A 347 0.73 -1.31 -22.24
CA THR A 347 0.60 -0.76 -23.60
C THR A 347 -0.47 0.32 -23.60
N THR A 348 -0.12 1.55 -23.99
CA THR A 348 -1.05 2.68 -24.04
C THR A 348 -1.43 2.99 -25.48
N TYR A 349 -2.74 3.07 -25.74
CA TYR A 349 -3.29 3.57 -27.00
C TYR A 349 -4.05 4.87 -26.73
N GLN A 350 -3.72 5.93 -27.46
CA GLN A 350 -4.34 7.23 -27.30
C GLN A 350 -4.69 7.80 -28.68
N ARG A 351 -5.94 8.26 -28.84
CA ARG A 351 -6.34 8.99 -30.04
C ARG A 351 -5.75 10.41 -29.99
N GLN A 352 -5.25 10.91 -31.13
CA GLN A 352 -4.73 12.26 -31.25
C GLN A 352 -5.82 13.29 -30.90
N GLY A 353 -5.53 14.17 -29.94
CA GLY A 353 -6.42 15.23 -29.45
C GLY A 353 -5.73 16.03 -28.33
N LEU A 354 -6.11 17.30 -28.16
CA LEU A 354 -5.55 18.16 -27.11
C LEU A 354 -5.98 17.64 -25.73
N PHE A 355 -5.01 17.22 -24.93
CA PHE A 355 -5.19 16.89 -23.51
C PHE A 355 -5.12 18.17 -22.69
N GLN A 356 -6.13 18.40 -21.86
CA GLN A 356 -6.04 19.37 -20.79
C GLN A 356 -5.99 18.57 -19.48
N MET A 357 -4.77 18.37 -18.96
CA MET A 357 -4.61 17.91 -17.58
C MET A 357 -4.93 19.11 -16.69
N SER A 358 -6.11 19.11 -16.08
CA SER A 358 -6.40 20.01 -14.97
C SER A 358 -5.89 19.35 -13.69
N ASN A 359 -4.92 19.96 -13.03
CA ASN A 359 -4.68 19.72 -11.61
C ASN A 359 -5.91 20.24 -10.88
N ASP A 360 -6.82 19.35 -10.51
CA ASP A 360 -8.14 19.72 -10.02
C ASP A 360 -8.37 19.15 -8.63
N PHE A 361 -8.62 20.04 -7.66
CA PHE A 361 -8.76 19.73 -6.23
C PHE A 361 -10.16 19.22 -5.88
N ARG A 362 -10.87 18.60 -6.83
CA ARG A 362 -12.24 18.12 -6.65
C ARG A 362 -12.26 16.86 -5.79
N ASP A 363 -13.31 16.71 -4.97
CA ASP A 363 -13.64 15.45 -4.31
C ASP A 363 -13.67 14.33 -5.36
N HIS A 364 -13.06 13.18 -5.06
CA HIS A 364 -12.99 12.08 -6.01
C HIS A 364 -13.63 10.82 -5.44
N TYR A 365 -14.81 10.49 -5.95
CA TYR A 365 -15.51 9.26 -5.63
C TYR A 365 -15.01 8.09 -6.48
N VAL A 366 -14.65 6.98 -5.84
CA VAL A 366 -14.23 5.75 -6.51
C VAL A 366 -15.17 4.62 -6.12
N VAL A 367 -15.89 4.10 -7.10
CA VAL A 367 -16.81 2.97 -6.94
C VAL A 367 -16.06 1.66 -7.13
N LEU A 368 -16.11 0.76 -6.15
CA LEU A 368 -15.45 -0.55 -6.19
C LEU A 368 -16.50 -1.65 -6.34
N LEU A 369 -16.58 -2.29 -7.51
CA LEU A 369 -17.59 -3.31 -7.80
C LEU A 369 -16.98 -4.71 -7.97
N HIS A 370 -17.52 -5.65 -7.19
CA HIS A 370 -17.08 -7.05 -7.15
C HIS A 370 -17.54 -7.88 -8.37
N GLY A 371 -17.04 -9.11 -8.46
CA GLY A 371 -17.37 -10.08 -9.51
C GLY A 371 -18.65 -10.90 -9.25
N TYR A 372 -18.92 -11.88 -10.11
CA TYR A 372 -20.08 -12.76 -10.01
C TYR A 372 -20.08 -13.54 -8.68
N GLN A 373 -21.21 -13.56 -7.97
CA GLN A 373 -21.37 -14.18 -6.65
C GLN A 373 -20.42 -13.64 -5.56
N GLY A 374 -19.84 -12.48 -5.78
CA GLY A 374 -19.04 -11.78 -4.79
C GLY A 374 -19.86 -10.88 -3.85
N THR A 375 -19.11 -10.16 -3.02
CA THR A 375 -19.60 -9.10 -2.12
C THR A 375 -18.65 -7.91 -2.15
N SER A 376 -19.06 -6.77 -1.60
CA SER A 376 -18.20 -5.60 -1.39
C SER A 376 -16.87 -5.95 -0.70
N TYR A 377 -16.87 -6.93 0.21
CA TYR A 377 -15.69 -7.43 0.91
C TYR A 377 -14.61 -8.02 -0.01
N ASP A 378 -14.97 -8.52 -1.20
CA ASP A 378 -14.00 -9.00 -2.18
C ASP A 378 -13.07 -7.87 -2.67
N MET A 379 -13.50 -6.61 -2.55
CA MET A 379 -12.73 -5.43 -2.93
C MET A 379 -11.92 -4.83 -1.76
N ARG A 380 -11.84 -5.49 -0.59
CA ARG A 380 -11.21 -4.96 0.63
C ARG A 380 -9.77 -4.48 0.45
N TYR A 381 -8.92 -5.19 -0.30
CA TYR A 381 -7.54 -4.74 -0.53
C TYR A 381 -7.48 -3.48 -1.39
N TRP A 382 -8.33 -3.37 -2.41
CA TRP A 382 -8.45 -2.14 -3.19
C TRP A 382 -8.91 -0.98 -2.31
N ARG A 383 -9.99 -1.19 -1.56
CA ARG A 383 -10.51 -0.19 -0.62
C ARG A 383 -9.43 0.29 0.34
N ALA A 384 -8.76 -0.66 0.99
CA ALA A 384 -7.74 -0.39 1.98
C ALA A 384 -6.54 0.39 1.44
N ILE A 385 -5.95 -0.08 0.35
CA ILE A 385 -4.75 0.54 -0.21
C ILE A 385 -5.08 1.91 -0.79
N LEU A 386 -6.25 2.08 -1.40
CA LEU A 386 -6.72 3.38 -1.87
C LEU A 386 -6.89 4.36 -0.70
N LYS A 387 -7.51 3.93 0.41
CA LYS A 387 -7.67 4.74 1.63
C LYS A 387 -6.32 5.09 2.27
N ILE A 388 -5.39 4.12 2.40
CA ILE A 388 -4.03 4.39 2.93
C ILE A 388 -3.28 5.40 2.05
N ARG A 389 -3.30 5.19 0.72
CA ARG A 389 -2.47 5.96 -0.22
C ARG A 389 -2.99 7.37 -0.43
N PHE A 390 -4.31 7.53 -0.53
CA PHE A 390 -4.94 8.79 -0.92
C PHE A 390 -5.65 9.50 0.22
N GLN A 391 -5.88 8.82 1.35
CA GLN A 391 -6.48 9.38 2.57
C GLN A 391 -7.78 10.12 2.23
N ASP A 392 -7.88 11.42 2.54
CA ASP A 392 -9.08 12.23 2.31
C ASP A 392 -9.23 12.75 0.87
N LYS A 393 -8.26 12.45 -0.01
CA LYS A 393 -8.33 12.87 -1.43
C LYS A 393 -9.36 12.07 -2.24
N ILE A 394 -9.80 10.92 -1.72
CA ILE A 394 -10.80 10.09 -2.38
C ILE A 394 -11.86 9.65 -1.38
N ARG A 395 -13.07 9.41 -1.88
CA ARG A 395 -14.19 8.80 -1.15
C ARG A 395 -14.56 7.50 -1.83
N LEU A 396 -14.72 6.43 -1.06
CA LEU A 396 -14.93 5.09 -1.62
C LEU A 396 -16.40 4.71 -1.50
N ILE A 397 -16.98 4.24 -2.60
CA ILE A 397 -18.34 3.69 -2.64
C ILE A 397 -18.22 2.20 -2.90
N LEU A 398 -18.80 1.38 -2.03
CA LEU A 398 -18.81 -0.08 -2.15
C LEU A 398 -20.26 -0.55 -2.30
N PRO A 399 -20.76 -0.70 -3.55
CA PRO A 399 -22.14 -1.05 -3.79
C PRO A 399 -22.51 -2.39 -3.18
N THR A 400 -23.67 -2.43 -2.51
CA THR A 400 -24.21 -3.66 -1.89
C THR A 400 -25.42 -4.21 -2.64
N SER A 401 -26.03 -3.41 -3.52
CA SER A 401 -27.21 -3.82 -4.30
C SER A 401 -26.94 -4.98 -5.27
N ASN A 402 -25.67 -5.26 -5.57
CA ASN A 402 -25.22 -6.35 -6.44
C ASN A 402 -24.75 -7.60 -5.67
N GLU A 403 -24.81 -7.63 -4.34
CA GLU A 403 -24.41 -8.78 -3.53
C GLU A 403 -25.42 -9.92 -3.57
N PHE A 404 -24.92 -11.17 -3.50
CA PHE A 404 -25.73 -12.40 -3.45
C PHE A 404 -26.82 -12.51 -4.54
N VAL A 405 -26.62 -11.79 -5.65
CA VAL A 405 -27.62 -11.70 -6.71
C VAL A 405 -27.76 -13.05 -7.43
N ASN A 406 -28.91 -13.68 -7.25
CA ASN A 406 -29.30 -14.88 -7.98
C ASN A 406 -30.18 -14.51 -9.18
N ASN A 407 -29.74 -14.90 -10.38
CA ASN A 407 -30.54 -14.88 -11.61
C ASN A 407 -30.99 -13.49 -12.13
N LYS A 408 -30.37 -12.38 -11.72
CA LYS A 408 -30.52 -11.09 -12.44
C LYS A 408 -29.67 -11.11 -13.73
N SER A 409 -30.12 -10.40 -14.76
CA SER A 409 -29.29 -10.10 -15.94
C SER A 409 -28.25 -9.02 -15.62
N ILE A 410 -27.26 -8.85 -16.50
CA ILE A 410 -26.29 -7.74 -16.40
C ILE A 410 -27.04 -6.39 -16.45
N LYS A 411 -28.09 -6.27 -17.28
CA LYS A 411 -28.92 -5.06 -17.36
C LYS A 411 -29.59 -4.70 -16.03
N GLN A 412 -30.14 -5.69 -15.33
CA GLN A 412 -30.80 -5.46 -14.03
C GLN A 412 -29.79 -5.03 -12.97
N GLN A 413 -28.63 -5.71 -12.91
CA GLN A 413 -27.55 -5.34 -12.00
C GLN A 413 -27.03 -3.92 -12.26
N ALA A 414 -26.97 -3.50 -13.53
CA ALA A 414 -26.56 -2.15 -13.91
C ALA A 414 -27.56 -1.08 -13.47
N GLN A 415 -28.86 -1.38 -13.48
CA GLN A 415 -29.88 -0.49 -12.94
C GLN A 415 -29.71 -0.33 -11.42
N ASP A 416 -29.60 -1.45 -10.70
CA ASP A 416 -29.39 -1.45 -9.24
C ASP A 416 -28.16 -0.61 -8.86
N LEU A 417 -27.04 -0.78 -9.58
CA LEU A 417 -25.82 -0.02 -9.38
C LEU A 417 -26.01 1.48 -9.64
N ALA A 418 -26.68 1.82 -10.75
CA ALA A 418 -26.88 3.21 -11.13
C ALA A 418 -27.76 3.97 -10.13
N ASP A 419 -28.80 3.30 -9.62
CA ASP A 419 -29.69 3.84 -8.60
C ASP A 419 -28.92 4.08 -7.30
N GLU A 420 -28.15 3.10 -6.81
CA GLU A 420 -27.35 3.21 -5.58
C GLU A 420 -26.32 4.36 -5.63
N ILE A 421 -25.60 4.51 -6.76
CA ILE A 421 -24.63 5.61 -6.95
C ILE A 421 -25.34 6.96 -6.99
N THR A 422 -26.46 7.04 -7.72
CA THR A 422 -27.23 8.28 -7.86
C THR A 422 -27.76 8.73 -6.51
N ASP A 423 -28.32 7.79 -5.74
CA ASP A 423 -28.79 8.06 -4.39
C ASP A 423 -27.63 8.53 -3.52
N TYR A 424 -26.52 7.80 -3.48
CA TYR A 424 -25.36 8.17 -2.65
C TYR A 424 -24.86 9.61 -2.93
N ILE A 425 -24.63 9.95 -4.20
CA ILE A 425 -24.15 11.29 -4.59
C ILE A 425 -25.18 12.38 -4.27
N ASN A 426 -26.47 12.11 -4.49
CA ASN A 426 -27.53 13.06 -4.18
C ASN A 426 -27.66 13.32 -2.66
N HIS A 427 -27.47 12.29 -1.84
CA HIS A 427 -27.48 12.41 -0.37
C HIS A 427 -26.31 13.26 0.13
N GLU A 428 -25.11 13.09 -0.45
CA GLU A 428 -23.92 13.89 -0.13
C GLU A 428 -24.04 15.35 -0.59
N ARG A 429 -24.97 15.67 -1.50
CA ARG A 429 -25.20 17.01 -2.07
C ARG A 429 -23.96 17.63 -2.72
N VAL A 430 -23.12 16.81 -3.33
CA VAL A 430 -21.90 17.25 -4.01
C VAL A 430 -22.17 17.48 -5.49
N PHE A 431 -21.77 18.66 -5.99
CA PHE A 431 -21.98 19.07 -7.38
C PHE A 431 -20.70 19.06 -8.21
N ASP A 432 -19.55 19.25 -7.56
CA ASP A 432 -18.25 19.29 -8.22
C ASP A 432 -17.35 18.16 -7.72
N PHE A 433 -17.23 17.11 -8.52
CA PHE A 433 -16.50 15.90 -8.15
C PHE A 433 -15.94 15.18 -9.38
N LYS A 434 -15.01 14.25 -9.12
CA LYS A 434 -14.56 13.22 -10.05
C LYS A 434 -15.22 11.88 -9.68
N LEU A 435 -15.58 11.07 -10.67
CA LEU A 435 -16.15 9.74 -10.48
C LEU A 435 -15.31 8.70 -11.24
N SER A 436 -14.72 7.77 -10.51
CA SER A 436 -13.99 6.62 -11.06
C SER A 436 -14.65 5.30 -10.68
N PHE A 437 -14.38 4.28 -11.47
CA PHE A 437 -14.86 2.92 -11.24
C PHE A 437 -13.72 1.92 -11.29
N VAL A 438 -13.73 0.96 -10.36
CA VAL A 438 -12.89 -0.23 -10.38
C VAL A 438 -13.80 -1.45 -10.35
N GLY A 439 -13.85 -2.21 -11.45
CA GLY A 439 -14.71 -3.38 -11.60
C GLY A 439 -13.92 -4.67 -11.76
N HIS A 440 -14.16 -5.66 -10.90
CA HIS A 440 -13.57 -7.00 -11.06
C HIS A 440 -14.50 -7.93 -11.83
N SER A 441 -13.95 -8.66 -12.81
CA SER A 441 -14.65 -9.72 -13.53
C SER A 441 -16.01 -9.22 -14.08
N LEU A 442 -17.13 -9.78 -13.64
CA LEU A 442 -18.48 -9.31 -14.00
C LEU A 442 -18.73 -7.83 -13.66
N GLY A 443 -18.19 -7.32 -12.56
CA GLY A 443 -18.39 -5.94 -12.10
C GLY A 443 -18.01 -4.91 -13.17
N GLY A 444 -16.92 -5.14 -13.93
CA GLY A 444 -16.55 -4.25 -15.05
C GLY A 444 -17.61 -4.19 -16.15
N LEU A 445 -18.29 -5.31 -16.45
CA LEU A 445 -19.39 -5.33 -17.41
C LEU A 445 -20.65 -4.64 -16.87
N VAL A 446 -20.96 -4.82 -15.58
CA VAL A 446 -22.10 -4.17 -14.92
C VAL A 446 -21.90 -2.66 -14.91
N ILE A 447 -20.70 -2.18 -14.57
CA ILE A 447 -20.35 -0.75 -14.66
C ILE A 447 -20.56 -0.23 -16.08
N ARG A 448 -20.02 -0.91 -17.11
CA ARG A 448 -20.21 -0.51 -18.51
C ARG A 448 -21.70 -0.42 -18.89
N ALA A 449 -22.50 -1.36 -18.41
CA ALA A 449 -23.94 -1.38 -18.67
C ALA A 449 -24.71 -0.27 -17.92
N ALA A 450 -24.17 0.22 -16.79
CA ALA A 450 -24.75 1.29 -15.99
C ALA A 450 -24.44 2.69 -16.57
N LEU A 451 -23.39 2.86 -17.38
CA LEU A 451 -22.96 4.18 -17.86
C LEU A 451 -24.09 4.98 -18.52
N PRO A 452 -24.90 4.45 -19.47
CA PRO A 452 -26.00 5.23 -20.06
C PRO A 452 -27.04 5.71 -19.05
N LEU A 453 -27.21 5.01 -17.92
CA LEU A 453 -28.11 5.38 -16.82
C LEU A 453 -27.49 6.49 -15.94
N LEU A 454 -26.17 6.58 -15.90
CA LEU A 454 -25.39 7.57 -15.15
C LEU A 454 -24.99 8.79 -16.01
N LYS A 455 -25.69 9.03 -17.14
CA LYS A 455 -25.37 10.11 -18.09
C LYS A 455 -25.32 11.51 -17.48
N GLN A 456 -26.07 11.73 -16.40
CA GLN A 456 -26.03 12.98 -15.62
C GLN A 456 -24.65 13.29 -15.01
N PHE A 457 -23.81 12.26 -14.82
CA PHE A 457 -22.45 12.39 -14.28
C PHE A 457 -21.35 12.34 -15.36
N GLN A 458 -21.70 12.47 -16.65
CA GLN A 458 -20.76 12.29 -17.76
C GLN A 458 -19.54 13.21 -17.71
N ILE A 459 -19.67 14.44 -17.16
CA ILE A 459 -18.56 15.40 -17.10
C ILE A 459 -17.65 15.18 -15.87
N GLN A 460 -18.12 14.38 -14.90
CA GLN A 460 -17.40 14.01 -13.68
C GLN A 460 -16.56 12.74 -13.88
N MET A 461 -16.79 11.97 -14.96
CA MET A 461 -16.11 10.70 -15.19
C MET A 461 -14.59 10.86 -15.37
N HIS A 462 -13.81 10.16 -14.54
CA HIS A 462 -12.36 10.26 -14.52
C HIS A 462 -11.67 8.99 -15.05
N SER A 463 -11.78 7.88 -14.32
CA SER A 463 -11.17 6.60 -14.72
C SER A 463 -12.16 5.44 -14.67
N TYR A 464 -12.10 4.58 -15.67
CA TYR A 464 -12.72 3.25 -15.66
C TYR A 464 -11.60 2.20 -15.63
N ILE A 465 -11.52 1.43 -14.56
CA ILE A 465 -10.48 0.40 -14.35
C ILE A 465 -11.17 -0.97 -14.28
N SER A 466 -10.85 -1.87 -15.21
CA SER A 466 -11.41 -3.22 -15.25
C SER A 466 -10.36 -4.28 -14.95
N LEU A 467 -10.65 -5.15 -13.99
CA LEU A 467 -9.75 -6.19 -13.52
C LEU A 467 -10.22 -7.55 -14.05
N GLY A 468 -9.54 -8.10 -15.06
CA GLY A 468 -9.85 -9.42 -15.62
C GLY A 468 -11.29 -9.54 -16.11
N THR A 469 -11.84 -8.52 -16.76
CA THR A 469 -13.25 -8.48 -17.17
C THR A 469 -13.46 -9.12 -18.56
N PRO A 470 -14.41 -10.06 -18.76
CA PRO A 470 -14.69 -10.66 -20.07
C PRO A 470 -15.50 -9.71 -20.98
N HIS A 471 -14.90 -8.61 -21.45
CA HIS A 471 -15.61 -7.55 -22.18
C HIS A 471 -16.34 -7.96 -23.45
N CYS A 472 -15.86 -9.02 -24.10
CA CYS A 472 -16.41 -9.59 -25.32
C CYS A 472 -16.90 -11.04 -25.10
N GLY A 473 -17.10 -11.45 -23.84
CA GLY A 473 -17.57 -12.78 -23.45
C GLY A 473 -16.53 -13.89 -23.56
N TYR A 474 -17.00 -15.14 -23.49
CA TYR A 474 -16.19 -16.37 -23.53
C TYR A 474 -16.17 -17.08 -24.90
N ALA A 475 -17.01 -16.65 -25.85
CA ALA A 475 -17.41 -17.48 -26.98
C ALA A 475 -16.31 -17.79 -28.01
N SER A 476 -15.22 -17.02 -28.02
CA SER A 476 -14.13 -17.15 -29.01
C SER A 476 -12.94 -17.98 -28.52
N SER A 477 -12.91 -18.45 -27.27
CA SER A 477 -11.76 -19.20 -26.75
C SER A 477 -12.00 -20.72 -26.75
N LYS A 478 -11.01 -21.48 -27.24
CA LYS A 478 -10.96 -22.95 -27.11
C LYS A 478 -10.71 -23.39 -25.64
N SER A 479 -10.44 -22.45 -24.73
CA SER A 479 -9.96 -22.70 -23.37
C SER A 479 -11.06 -22.91 -22.31
N PHE A 480 -12.34 -22.82 -22.65
CA PHE A 480 -13.42 -22.96 -21.68
C PHE A 480 -13.67 -24.39 -21.18
N ILE A 481 -13.01 -25.41 -21.74
CA ILE A 481 -13.46 -26.80 -21.59
C ILE A 481 -12.64 -27.63 -20.59
N ILE A 482 -11.48 -27.18 -20.11
CA ILE A 482 -10.59 -28.08 -19.36
C ILE A 482 -10.27 -27.48 -17.99
N ASP A 483 -11.08 -27.80 -16.97
CA ASP A 483 -10.71 -28.81 -15.96
C ASP A 483 -11.54 -28.76 -14.65
N THR A 484 -12.52 -27.86 -14.52
CA THR A 484 -13.49 -27.90 -13.41
C THR A 484 -14.87 -28.09 -14.01
N GLY A 485 -15.55 -29.21 -13.72
CA GLY A 485 -16.86 -29.51 -14.31
C GLY A 485 -17.80 -28.30 -14.31
N LEU A 486 -18.55 -28.11 -15.40
CA LEU A 486 -19.77 -27.31 -15.52
C LEU A 486 -20.72 -27.63 -14.34
N MET A 487 -20.45 -27.12 -13.14
CA MET A 487 -20.84 -27.76 -11.87
C MET A 487 -22.35 -27.81 -11.59
N MET A 488 -23.20 -27.33 -12.51
CA MET A 488 -24.41 -28.01 -12.99
C MET A 488 -24.84 -27.31 -14.29
N ILE A 489 -24.74 -27.94 -15.46
CA ILE A 489 -25.27 -27.39 -16.74
C ILE A 489 -26.73 -26.90 -16.58
N GLN A 490 -27.52 -27.56 -15.73
CA GLN A 490 -28.88 -27.13 -15.39
C GLN A 490 -28.95 -25.84 -14.54
N LYS A 491 -28.02 -25.60 -13.60
CA LYS A 491 -27.94 -24.32 -12.86
C LYS A 491 -27.38 -23.20 -13.75
N TRP A 492 -26.42 -23.53 -14.62
CA TRP A 492 -25.86 -22.59 -15.59
C TRP A 492 -26.93 -22.09 -16.58
N ASN A 493 -27.73 -23.02 -17.13
CA ASN A 493 -28.85 -22.68 -18.01
C ASN A 493 -30.00 -21.95 -17.30
N LYS A 494 -29.96 -21.85 -15.97
CA LYS A 494 -30.93 -21.08 -15.18
C LYS A 494 -30.42 -19.70 -14.77
N CYS A 495 -29.15 -19.37 -15.02
CA CYS A 495 -28.56 -18.08 -14.65
C CYS A 495 -28.42 -17.17 -15.88
N LYS A 496 -29.23 -16.12 -15.94
CA LYS A 496 -29.23 -15.16 -17.06
C LYS A 496 -27.85 -14.53 -17.33
N THR A 497 -27.16 -14.07 -16.29
CA THR A 497 -25.82 -13.47 -16.44
C THR A 497 -24.82 -14.42 -17.10
N LEU A 498 -24.80 -15.69 -16.70
CA LEU A 498 -23.88 -16.67 -17.30
C LEU A 498 -24.25 -17.02 -18.76
N GLN A 499 -25.54 -16.95 -19.12
CA GLN A 499 -25.98 -17.07 -20.51
C GLN A 499 -25.49 -15.88 -21.34
N GLU A 500 -25.63 -14.65 -20.83
CA GLU A 500 -25.16 -13.42 -21.48
C GLU A 500 -23.63 -13.43 -21.67
N LEU A 501 -22.87 -13.81 -20.64
CA LEU A 501 -21.40 -13.95 -20.70
C LEU A 501 -20.94 -15.00 -21.71
N SER A 502 -21.71 -16.09 -21.84
CA SER A 502 -21.44 -17.16 -22.81
C SER A 502 -22.05 -16.87 -24.19
N GLN A 503 -22.74 -15.73 -24.36
CA GLN A 503 -23.47 -15.35 -25.57
C GLN A 503 -24.48 -16.41 -26.03
N LYS A 504 -25.15 -17.06 -25.06
CA LYS A 504 -26.19 -18.09 -25.26
C LYS A 504 -27.60 -17.57 -24.97
N ASP A 505 -27.73 -16.30 -24.59
CA ASP A 505 -28.98 -15.59 -24.37
C ASP A 505 -29.76 -15.33 -25.67
N ASN A 506 -29.10 -15.39 -26.83
CA ASN A 506 -29.73 -15.32 -28.15
C ASN A 506 -29.06 -16.29 -29.14
N LYS A 507 -29.82 -16.81 -30.12
CA LYS A 507 -29.29 -17.63 -31.22
C LYS A 507 -28.44 -16.81 -32.19
N ASN A 508 -28.79 -15.54 -32.42
CA ASN A 508 -28.02 -14.62 -33.25
C ASN A 508 -27.04 -13.83 -32.38
N ILE A 509 -25.73 -13.95 -32.66
CA ILE A 509 -24.67 -13.28 -31.90
C ILE A 509 -24.87 -11.76 -31.90
N GLY A 510 -25.26 -11.18 -33.04
CA GLY A 510 -25.54 -9.74 -33.16
C GLY A 510 -26.73 -9.25 -32.32
N SER A 511 -27.51 -10.17 -31.75
CA SER A 511 -28.65 -9.88 -30.87
C SER A 511 -28.43 -10.32 -29.43
N THR A 512 -27.23 -10.81 -29.09
CA THR A 512 -26.83 -11.10 -27.71
C THR A 512 -26.60 -9.81 -26.93
N TYR A 513 -26.84 -9.85 -25.62
CA TYR A 513 -26.70 -8.69 -24.77
C TYR A 513 -25.27 -8.12 -24.78
N LEU A 514 -24.23 -8.97 -24.77
CA LEU A 514 -22.85 -8.49 -24.84
C LEU A 514 -22.53 -7.77 -26.16
N TYR A 515 -23.11 -8.22 -27.28
CA TYR A 515 -22.97 -7.51 -28.55
C TYR A 515 -23.63 -6.13 -28.48
N GLN A 516 -24.85 -6.04 -27.94
CA GLN A 516 -25.53 -4.76 -27.72
C GLN A 516 -24.73 -3.86 -26.77
N LEU A 517 -24.22 -4.40 -25.66
CA LEU A 517 -23.41 -3.66 -24.70
C LEU A 517 -22.10 -3.12 -25.31
N SER A 518 -21.56 -3.78 -26.35
CA SER A 518 -20.41 -3.24 -27.09
C SER A 518 -20.72 -1.92 -27.79
N THR A 519 -22.00 -1.66 -28.13
CA THR A 519 -22.43 -0.45 -28.85
C THR A 519 -22.82 0.71 -27.91
N PHE A 520 -22.98 0.47 -26.61
CA PHE A 520 -23.43 1.48 -25.63
C PHE A 520 -22.44 2.64 -25.50
N GLU A 521 -22.97 3.85 -25.33
CA GLU A 521 -22.22 5.07 -24.94
C GLU A 521 -21.70 4.97 -23.50
N GLY A 522 -20.71 5.78 -23.16
CA GLY A 522 -20.25 6.01 -21.79
C GLY A 522 -18.74 5.95 -21.61
N LEU A 523 -18.06 5.05 -22.32
CA LEU A 523 -16.61 4.89 -22.21
C LEU A 523 -15.84 6.12 -22.75
N GLU A 524 -16.46 6.88 -23.64
CA GLU A 524 -15.96 8.15 -24.17
C GLU A 524 -15.95 9.30 -23.17
N TRP A 525 -16.62 9.13 -22.02
CA TRP A 525 -16.66 10.14 -20.95
C TRP A 525 -15.42 10.09 -20.06
N PHE A 526 -14.72 8.95 -20.01
CA PHE A 526 -13.54 8.77 -19.15
C PHE A 526 -12.27 9.34 -19.78
N ASN A 527 -11.43 9.96 -18.95
CA ASN A 527 -10.08 10.34 -19.32
C ASN A 527 -9.16 9.13 -19.44
N ASN A 528 -9.38 8.13 -18.57
CA ASN A 528 -8.60 6.90 -18.51
C ASN A 528 -9.51 5.68 -18.61
N VAL A 529 -9.32 4.84 -19.64
CA VAL A 529 -9.89 3.49 -19.69
C VAL A 529 -8.73 2.51 -19.48
N VAL A 530 -8.71 1.84 -18.34
CA VAL A 530 -7.62 0.97 -17.91
C VAL A 530 -8.13 -0.46 -17.83
N ILE A 531 -7.51 -1.38 -18.57
CA ILE A 531 -7.97 -2.77 -18.66
C ILE A 531 -6.83 -3.73 -18.37
N LEU A 532 -7.07 -4.62 -17.40
CA LEU A 532 -6.08 -5.56 -16.90
C LEU A 532 -6.45 -6.99 -17.29
N SER A 533 -5.45 -7.78 -17.64
CA SER A 533 -5.54 -9.21 -17.89
C SER A 533 -4.35 -9.95 -17.30
N SER A 534 -4.43 -11.27 -17.26
CA SER A 534 -3.28 -12.13 -17.02
C SER A 534 -3.37 -13.33 -17.94
N HIS A 535 -2.26 -13.70 -18.59
CA HIS A 535 -2.18 -14.94 -19.36
C HIS A 535 -2.33 -16.21 -18.50
N GLN A 536 -2.23 -16.08 -17.17
CA GLN A 536 -2.43 -17.15 -16.20
C GLN A 536 -3.91 -17.30 -15.82
N ASP A 537 -4.77 -16.34 -16.19
CA ASP A 537 -6.22 -16.42 -16.00
C ASP A 537 -6.83 -17.33 -17.08
N TYR A 538 -7.38 -18.47 -16.65
CA TYR A 538 -8.05 -19.42 -17.54
C TYR A 538 -9.58 -19.28 -17.53
N TYR A 539 -10.13 -18.39 -16.71
CA TYR A 539 -11.57 -18.09 -16.65
C TYR A 539 -11.94 -17.08 -17.72
N VAL A 540 -11.08 -16.07 -17.93
CA VAL A 540 -11.34 -14.99 -18.87
C VAL A 540 -10.34 -15.04 -20.02
N PRO A 541 -10.80 -15.15 -21.29
CA PRO A 541 -9.91 -15.08 -22.44
C PRO A 541 -9.16 -13.75 -22.45
N ILE A 542 -7.83 -13.81 -22.60
CA ILE A 542 -6.98 -12.61 -22.52
C ILE A 542 -7.39 -11.54 -23.53
N GLN A 543 -7.76 -11.93 -24.75
CA GLN A 543 -8.24 -11.00 -25.78
C GLN A 543 -9.51 -10.28 -25.34
N SER A 544 -10.38 -10.97 -24.60
CA SER A 544 -11.63 -10.41 -24.07
C SER A 544 -11.33 -9.40 -22.96
N ALA A 545 -10.41 -9.73 -22.05
CA ALA A 545 -9.96 -8.81 -21.00
C ALA A 545 -9.24 -7.56 -21.55
N LEU A 546 -8.38 -7.74 -22.55
CA LEU A 546 -7.63 -6.65 -23.17
C LEU A 546 -8.37 -5.92 -24.29
N ILE A 547 -9.60 -6.33 -24.63
CA ILE A 547 -10.37 -5.79 -25.77
C ILE A 547 -9.47 -5.75 -27.01
N GLN A 548 -8.98 -6.93 -27.42
CA GLN A 548 -8.08 -7.12 -28.55
C GLN A 548 -8.74 -8.01 -29.60
N SER A 549 -8.53 -7.69 -30.87
CA SER A 549 -9.04 -8.48 -31.98
C SER A 549 -8.34 -9.83 -32.09
N ILE A 550 -9.04 -10.81 -32.65
CA ILE A 550 -8.50 -12.13 -32.99
C ILE A 550 -8.14 -12.14 -34.48
N GLU A 551 -6.93 -12.59 -34.81
CA GLU A 551 -6.42 -12.59 -36.19
C GLU A 551 -7.16 -13.58 -37.11
N GLU A 552 -7.62 -14.72 -36.57
CA GLU A 552 -8.30 -15.76 -37.33
C GLU A 552 -9.75 -15.36 -37.66
N THR A 553 -9.97 -14.64 -38.75
CA THR A 553 -11.30 -14.13 -39.15
C THR A 553 -12.15 -15.10 -39.97
N ASN A 554 -11.71 -16.35 -40.17
CA ASN A 554 -12.43 -17.33 -40.98
C ASN A 554 -13.70 -17.87 -40.29
N ASP A 555 -13.75 -17.83 -38.95
CA ASP A 555 -14.97 -18.17 -38.19
C ASP A 555 -15.87 -16.94 -38.07
N PRO A 556 -17.15 -17.00 -38.53
CA PRO A 556 -18.12 -15.93 -38.34
C PRO A 556 -18.24 -15.43 -36.88
N LYS A 557 -18.00 -16.29 -35.89
CA LYS A 557 -17.96 -15.89 -34.47
C LYS A 557 -16.85 -14.89 -34.18
N ASN A 558 -15.67 -15.08 -34.78
CA ASN A 558 -14.54 -14.17 -34.62
C ASN A 558 -14.79 -12.83 -35.32
N LEU A 559 -15.58 -12.81 -36.41
CA LEU A 559 -16.03 -11.56 -37.04
C LEU A 559 -16.91 -10.73 -36.09
N PHE A 560 -17.95 -11.33 -35.49
CA PHE A 560 -18.79 -10.65 -34.51
C PHE A 560 -18.01 -10.23 -33.27
N TYR A 561 -17.07 -11.04 -32.82
CA TYR A 561 -16.16 -10.71 -31.73
C TYR A 561 -15.32 -9.47 -32.05
N ASN A 562 -14.67 -9.44 -33.21
CA ASN A 562 -13.86 -8.30 -33.65
C ASN A 562 -14.70 -7.03 -33.86
N GLN A 563 -15.97 -7.17 -34.26
CA GLN A 563 -16.91 -6.05 -34.27
C GLN A 563 -17.17 -5.51 -32.86
N MET A 564 -17.40 -6.36 -31.85
CA MET A 564 -17.54 -5.91 -30.46
C MET A 564 -16.28 -5.17 -29.97
N VAL A 565 -15.10 -5.71 -30.27
CA VAL A 565 -13.81 -5.07 -29.97
C VAL A 565 -13.74 -3.67 -30.59
N SER A 566 -14.05 -3.55 -31.89
CA SER A 566 -14.06 -2.27 -32.61
C SER A 566 -15.08 -1.28 -32.03
N ASN A 567 -16.29 -1.76 -31.71
CA ASN A 567 -17.36 -0.95 -31.11
C ASN A 567 -16.94 -0.38 -29.75
N ILE A 568 -16.18 -1.13 -28.96
CA ILE A 568 -15.69 -0.68 -27.64
C ILE A 568 -14.51 0.28 -27.82
N GLN A 569 -13.49 -0.14 -28.58
CA GLN A 569 -12.27 0.66 -28.77
C GLN A 569 -12.55 2.03 -29.39
N SER A 570 -13.51 2.12 -30.32
CA SER A 570 -13.88 3.37 -30.98
C SER A 570 -14.46 4.43 -30.05
N LYS A 571 -14.91 4.05 -28.84
CA LYS A 571 -15.42 4.97 -27.82
C LYS A 571 -14.35 5.46 -26.86
N CYS A 572 -13.29 4.69 -26.66
CA CYS A 572 -12.25 5.08 -25.72
C CYS A 572 -11.34 6.15 -26.31
N ARG A 573 -11.19 7.28 -25.62
CA ARG A 573 -10.21 8.33 -25.97
C ARG A 573 -8.76 7.84 -25.77
N ARG A 574 -8.57 7.12 -24.65
CA ARG A 574 -7.31 6.51 -24.23
C ARG A 574 -7.61 5.14 -23.62
N ILE A 575 -6.84 4.12 -23.98
CA ILE A 575 -6.89 2.78 -23.39
C ILE A 575 -5.48 2.40 -22.92
N ASP A 576 -5.31 2.17 -21.62
CA ASP A 576 -4.12 1.57 -21.04
C ASP A 576 -4.39 0.08 -20.79
N ARG A 577 -3.63 -0.77 -21.46
CA ARG A 577 -3.69 -2.23 -21.34
C ARG A 577 -2.57 -2.72 -20.46
N PHE A 578 -2.91 -3.61 -19.54
CA PHE A 578 -1.96 -4.24 -18.63
C PHE A 578 -2.11 -5.76 -18.70
N ASP A 579 -1.06 -6.45 -19.13
CA ASP A 579 -0.92 -7.89 -18.94
C ASP A 579 -0.07 -8.13 -17.68
N ILE A 580 -0.60 -8.86 -16.72
CA ILE A 580 0.01 -9.08 -15.42
C ILE A 580 0.51 -10.52 -15.32
N ASP A 581 1.79 -10.69 -15.01
CA ASP A 581 2.39 -11.99 -14.71
C ASP A 581 2.59 -12.10 -13.19
N PHE A 582 1.74 -12.91 -12.55
CA PHE A 582 1.80 -13.21 -11.12
C PHE A 582 2.80 -14.34 -10.83
N LEU A 583 3.45 -14.30 -9.66
CA LEU A 583 4.19 -15.46 -9.16
C LEU A 583 3.25 -16.45 -8.48
N ILE A 584 2.67 -17.36 -9.25
CA ILE A 584 1.79 -18.42 -8.72
C ILE A 584 2.66 -19.61 -8.30
N THR A 585 2.84 -19.81 -6.99
CA THR A 585 3.62 -20.94 -6.47
C THR A 585 2.81 -22.23 -6.48
N LYS A 586 3.47 -23.37 -6.80
CA LYS A 586 2.86 -24.72 -6.89
C LYS A 586 2.14 -25.21 -5.63
N LYS A 587 2.30 -24.54 -4.48
CA LYS A 587 1.54 -24.85 -3.25
C LYS A 587 0.04 -24.55 -3.42
N LYS A 588 -0.35 -23.66 -4.34
CA LYS A 588 -1.72 -23.55 -4.85
C LYS A 588 -1.90 -24.67 -5.88
N LEU A 589 -2.47 -25.82 -5.46
CA LEU A 589 -2.71 -27.04 -6.25
C LEU A 589 -2.86 -26.80 -7.77
N ASP A 590 -2.11 -27.55 -8.58
CA ASP A 590 -1.96 -27.38 -10.04
C ASP A 590 -3.29 -27.37 -10.86
N LYS A 591 -4.44 -27.73 -10.26
CA LYS A 591 -5.78 -27.63 -10.88
C LYS A 591 -6.51 -26.29 -10.66
N LEU A 592 -5.93 -25.37 -9.89
CA LEU A 592 -6.56 -24.10 -9.51
C LEU A 592 -5.78 -22.88 -10.00
N ILE A 593 -4.72 -23.05 -10.79
CA ILE A 593 -3.86 -21.94 -11.27
C ILE A 593 -4.70 -20.86 -11.98
N GLY A 594 -5.60 -21.26 -12.88
CA GLY A 594 -6.49 -20.34 -13.59
C GLY A 594 -7.45 -19.56 -12.68
N ARG A 595 -8.01 -20.24 -11.66
CA ARG A 595 -8.87 -19.60 -10.65
C ARG A 595 -8.06 -18.66 -9.77
N ALA A 596 -6.86 -19.08 -9.38
CA ALA A 596 -5.95 -18.31 -8.57
C ALA A 596 -5.62 -16.99 -9.27
N ALA A 597 -5.14 -17.01 -10.50
CA ALA A 597 -4.84 -15.80 -11.27
C ALA A 597 -6.04 -14.85 -11.40
N HIS A 598 -7.24 -15.39 -11.64
CA HIS A 598 -8.47 -14.58 -11.73
C HIS A 598 -8.78 -13.81 -10.43
N ILE A 599 -8.52 -14.42 -9.27
CA ILE A 599 -8.72 -13.77 -7.97
C ILE A 599 -7.51 -12.93 -7.53
N GLU A 600 -6.29 -13.17 -8.04
CA GLU A 600 -5.09 -12.39 -7.66
C GLU A 600 -5.30 -10.89 -7.89
N PHE A 601 -6.10 -10.47 -8.87
CA PHE A 601 -6.40 -9.04 -9.09
C PHE A 601 -7.04 -8.33 -7.90
N ILE A 602 -7.69 -9.07 -7.00
CA ILE A 602 -8.38 -8.52 -5.82
C ILE A 602 -7.87 -9.11 -4.51
N ASP A 603 -7.22 -10.27 -4.54
CA ASP A 603 -6.74 -11.01 -3.37
C ASP A 603 -5.21 -11.04 -3.24
N ASN A 604 -4.48 -10.36 -4.14
CA ASN A 604 -3.03 -10.15 -4.01
C ASN A 604 -2.74 -8.72 -3.52
N LEU A 605 -2.52 -8.57 -2.22
CA LEU A 605 -2.24 -7.27 -1.59
C LEU A 605 -1.03 -6.56 -2.21
N LEU A 606 0.03 -7.30 -2.56
CA LEU A 606 1.23 -6.72 -3.17
C LEU A 606 0.94 -6.16 -4.57
N PHE A 607 0.16 -6.87 -5.38
CA PHE A 607 -0.30 -6.36 -6.68
C PHE A 607 -1.10 -5.07 -6.54
N VAL A 608 -2.08 -5.03 -5.61
CA VAL A 608 -2.91 -3.85 -5.40
C VAL A 608 -2.07 -2.66 -4.93
N LYS A 609 -1.16 -2.88 -3.95
CA LYS A 609 -0.17 -1.89 -3.51
C LYS A 609 0.66 -1.37 -4.68
N MET A 610 1.24 -2.26 -5.48
CA MET A 610 2.04 -1.87 -6.64
C MET A 610 1.24 -1.04 -7.63
N PHE A 611 0.03 -1.48 -8.01
CA PHE A 611 -0.79 -0.78 -8.99
C PHE A 611 -1.17 0.63 -8.52
N VAL A 612 -1.65 0.76 -7.28
CA VAL A 612 -2.09 2.05 -6.72
C VAL A 612 -0.93 3.03 -6.55
N TYR A 613 0.26 2.58 -6.16
CA TYR A 613 1.42 3.45 -6.01
C TYR A 613 2.09 3.80 -7.34
N LEU A 614 2.21 2.84 -8.27
CA LEU A 614 2.89 3.06 -9.55
C LEU A 614 2.04 3.84 -10.55
N PHE A 615 0.72 3.69 -10.46
CA PHE A 615 -0.23 4.27 -11.41
C PHE A 615 -1.23 5.20 -10.72
N ASP A 616 -0.73 6.07 -9.84
CA ASP A 616 -1.57 7.03 -9.13
C ASP A 616 -2.23 8.05 -10.06
N GLU A 617 -1.72 8.24 -11.29
CA GLU A 617 -2.37 9.07 -12.31
C GLU A 617 -3.80 8.63 -12.68
N PHE A 618 -4.19 7.40 -12.33
CA PHE A 618 -5.56 6.93 -12.55
C PHE A 618 -6.54 7.36 -11.44
N PHE A 619 -6.03 7.92 -10.34
CA PHE A 619 -6.83 8.28 -9.16
C PHE A 619 -6.67 9.74 -8.74
N ILE A 620 -5.59 10.45 -9.10
CA ILE A 620 -5.38 11.85 -8.71
C ILE A 620 -5.20 12.78 -9.89
#